data_AF-A0AAW5NAI1-F1
#
_entry.id   AF-A0AAW5NAI1-F1
#
_cell.length_a   1.000
_cell.length_b   1.000
_cell.length_c   1.000
_cell.angle_alpha   90.00
_cell.angle_beta   90.00
_cell.angle_gamma   90.00
#
_symmetry.space_group_name_H-M   'P 1'
#
loop_
_entity.id
_entity.type
_entity.pdbx_description
1 polymer ?
#
loop_
_entity_poly.entity_id
_entity_poly.type
_entity_poly.pdbx_seq_one_letter_code
_entity_poly.pdbx_strand_id
1 'polypeptide(L)'
;MIKRINDNYYKVYCPICDYWFDGSEYLMTIFENNDYMLWFANMVTHYRHTHITSWNKCWGYHGDYYRKKWFKDYDSEKEKVNERAKRQIIRKCRSFMQNNGFTLKNLGELVTVKEETLKVAMKLL
;
A
#
# COMPACT_ATOMS: atom_id res chain seq x y z
N MET A 1 -5.60 0.98 -14.08
CA MET A 1 -5.10 0.77 -12.70
C MET A 1 -5.67 -0.49 -12.06
N ILE A 2 -6.99 -0.69 -12.16
CA ILE A 2 -7.71 -1.86 -11.68
C ILE A 2 -8.36 -2.55 -12.90
N LYS A 3 -8.41 -3.88 -12.88
CA LYS A 3 -9.11 -4.70 -13.87
C LYS A 3 -10.11 -5.59 -13.14
N ARG A 4 -11.40 -5.25 -13.19
CA ARG A 4 -12.50 -6.07 -12.63
C ARG A 4 -12.76 -7.26 -13.54
N ILE A 5 -12.83 -8.46 -12.98
CA ILE A 5 -13.00 -9.72 -13.72
C ILE A 5 -14.38 -10.31 -13.45
N ASN A 6 -14.82 -10.31 -12.20
CA ASN A 6 -16.20 -10.59 -11.78
C ASN A 6 -16.50 -9.85 -10.46
N ASP A 7 -17.69 -10.07 -9.90
CA ASP A 7 -18.20 -9.32 -8.75
C ASP A 7 -17.25 -9.34 -7.54
N ASN A 8 -16.51 -10.44 -7.32
CA ASN A 8 -15.61 -10.62 -6.16
C ASN A 8 -14.13 -10.71 -6.52
N TYR A 9 -13.77 -10.51 -7.79
CA TYR A 9 -12.40 -10.70 -8.27
C TYR A 9 -11.96 -9.58 -9.20
N TYR A 10 -10.83 -8.97 -8.82
CA TYR A 10 -10.18 -7.93 -9.60
C TYR A 10 -8.67 -8.04 -9.46
N LYS A 11 -7.97 -7.49 -10.47
CA LYS A 11 -6.52 -7.35 -10.45
C LYS A 11 -6.11 -5.90 -10.33
N VAL A 12 -4.99 -5.67 -9.68
CA VAL A 12 -4.37 -4.36 -9.48
C VAL A 12 -3.02 -4.36 -10.17
N TYR A 13 -2.74 -3.33 -10.95
CA TYR A 13 -1.44 -3.20 -11.63
C TYR A 13 -0.43 -2.52 -10.71
N CYS A 14 0.74 -3.14 -10.54
CA CYS A 14 1.87 -2.58 -9.82
C CYS A 14 2.91 -2.01 -10.81
N PRO A 15 3.06 -0.68 -10.93
CA PRO A 15 4.07 -0.08 -11.82
C PRO A 15 5.51 -0.24 -11.32
N ILE A 16 5.71 -0.65 -10.05
CA ILE A 16 7.04 -0.92 -9.49
C ILE A 16 7.55 -2.29 -9.94
N CYS A 17 6.65 -3.26 -10.01
CA CYS A 17 6.98 -4.64 -10.37
C CYS A 17 6.63 -4.99 -11.82
N ASP A 18 5.93 -4.10 -12.52
CA ASP A 18 5.41 -4.27 -13.87
C ASP A 18 4.55 -5.54 -14.07
N TYR A 19 3.66 -5.81 -13.11
CA TYR A 19 2.71 -6.92 -13.24
C TYR A 19 1.39 -6.67 -12.52
N TRP A 20 0.40 -7.51 -12.83
CA TRP A 20 -0.92 -7.52 -12.23
C TRP A 20 -1.02 -8.52 -11.08
N PHE A 21 -1.40 -8.08 -9.89
CA PHE A 21 -1.62 -8.93 -8.71
C PHE A 21 -3.10 -8.96 -8.31
N ASP A 22 -3.47 -9.98 -7.54
CA ASP A 22 -4.85 -10.15 -7.06
C ASP A 22 -5.19 -9.10 -5.99
N GLY A 23 -6.33 -8.45 -6.17
CA GLY A 23 -6.84 -7.49 -5.21
C GLY A 23 -7.50 -8.15 -4.00
N SER A 24 -7.53 -7.44 -2.87
CA SER A 24 -8.22 -7.90 -1.65
C SER A 24 -9.73 -7.64 -1.75
N GLU A 25 -10.54 -8.69 -1.60
CA GLU A 25 -12.00 -8.61 -1.50
C GLU A 25 -12.42 -7.67 -0.36
N TYR A 26 -11.77 -7.76 0.81
CA TYR A 26 -12.01 -6.87 1.94
C TYR A 26 -11.74 -5.40 1.63
N LEU A 27 -10.70 -5.09 0.84
CA LEU A 27 -10.45 -3.70 0.46
C LEU A 27 -11.48 -3.19 -0.54
N MET A 28 -12.04 -4.08 -1.37
CA MET A 28 -13.10 -3.73 -2.31
C MET A 28 -14.39 -3.36 -1.59
N THR A 29 -14.74 -4.04 -0.49
CA THR A 29 -15.91 -3.67 0.32
C THR A 29 -15.73 -2.33 1.04
N ILE A 30 -14.50 -2.00 1.48
CA ILE A 30 -14.22 -0.70 2.12
C ILE A 30 -14.22 0.45 1.12
N PHE A 31 -13.68 0.24 -0.09
CA PHE A 31 -13.45 1.29 -1.08
C PHE A 31 -14.24 1.07 -2.38
N GLU A 32 -15.45 0.54 -2.27
CA GLU A 32 -16.29 0.07 -3.39
C GLU A 32 -16.40 1.09 -4.54
N ASN A 33 -16.51 2.37 -4.19
CA ASN A 33 -16.70 3.49 -5.12
C ASN A 33 -15.47 4.40 -5.27
N ASN A 34 -14.29 3.95 -4.83
CA ASN A 34 -13.08 4.76 -4.89
C ASN A 34 -11.89 3.95 -5.41
N ASP A 35 -11.81 3.83 -6.74
CA ASP A 35 -10.76 3.06 -7.42
C ASP A 35 -9.33 3.59 -7.11
N TYR A 36 -9.18 4.88 -6.84
CA TYR A 36 -7.89 5.47 -6.42
C TYR A 36 -7.45 4.91 -5.06
N MET A 37 -8.38 4.91 -4.11
CA MET A 37 -8.15 4.39 -2.76
C MET A 37 -7.99 2.88 -2.75
N LEU A 38 -8.82 2.18 -3.51
CA LEU A 38 -8.74 0.74 -3.68
C LEU A 38 -7.38 0.35 -4.26
N TRP A 39 -6.93 1.02 -5.32
CA TRP A 39 -5.61 0.78 -5.89
C TRP A 39 -4.50 1.05 -4.86
N PHE A 40 -4.55 2.19 -4.16
CA PHE A 40 -3.49 2.58 -3.22
C PHE A 40 -3.40 1.64 -2.02
N ALA A 41 -4.54 1.23 -1.44
CA ALA A 41 -4.58 0.28 -0.31
C ALA A 41 -4.06 -1.10 -0.70
N ASN A 42 -4.39 -1.58 -1.90
CA ASN A 42 -3.84 -2.81 -2.45
C ASN A 42 -2.34 -2.69 -2.69
N MET A 43 -1.88 -1.57 -3.25
CA MET A 43 -0.46 -1.29 -3.43
C MET A 43 0.31 -1.27 -2.11
N VAL A 44 -0.24 -0.71 -1.03
CA VAL A 44 0.37 -0.73 0.31
C VAL A 44 0.55 -2.17 0.79
N THR A 45 -0.47 -3.01 0.64
CA THR A 45 -0.43 -4.43 1.02
C THR A 45 0.61 -5.17 0.20
N HIS A 46 0.55 -5.03 -1.12
CA HIS A 46 1.50 -5.63 -2.06
C HIS A 46 2.95 -5.20 -1.76
N TYR A 47 3.19 -3.90 -1.53
CA TYR A 47 4.53 -3.38 -1.25
C TYR A 47 5.09 -3.92 0.07
N ARG A 48 4.25 -3.97 1.11
CA ARG A 48 4.64 -4.55 2.42
C ARG A 48 5.10 -5.99 2.29
N HIS A 49 4.38 -6.81 1.54
CA HIS A 49 4.69 -8.23 1.39
C HIS A 49 5.74 -8.53 0.32
N THR A 50 5.99 -7.63 -0.63
CA THR A 50 6.90 -7.91 -1.76
C THR A 50 8.24 -7.19 -1.62
N HIS A 51 8.25 -5.98 -1.06
CA HIS A 51 9.44 -5.13 -1.04
C HIS A 51 10.01 -4.89 0.36
N ILE A 52 9.27 -5.21 1.42
CA ILE A 52 9.74 -5.06 2.81
C ILE A 52 10.07 -6.46 3.33
N THR A 53 11.20 -7.00 2.88
CA THR A 53 11.63 -8.38 3.21
C THR A 53 11.76 -8.62 4.71
N SER A 54 12.12 -7.60 5.48
CA SER A 54 12.16 -7.66 6.95
C SER A 54 10.80 -7.97 7.57
N TRP A 55 9.71 -7.43 6.98
CA TRP A 55 8.35 -7.71 7.44
C TRP A 55 8.03 -9.19 7.30
N ASN A 56 8.27 -9.79 6.12
CA ASN A 56 8.03 -11.22 5.92
C ASN A 56 8.92 -12.09 6.80
N LYS A 57 10.18 -11.71 7.02
CA LYS A 57 11.10 -12.44 7.91
C LYS A 57 10.60 -12.47 9.36
N CYS A 58 9.97 -11.38 9.83
CA CYS A 58 9.33 -11.33 11.15
C CYS A 58 8.16 -12.28 11.30
N TRP A 59 7.56 -12.77 10.21
CA TRP A 59 6.37 -13.64 10.24
C TRP A 59 6.62 -15.04 9.63
N GLY A 60 7.84 -15.32 9.19
CA GLY A 60 8.24 -16.62 8.68
C GLY A 60 8.73 -17.58 9.77
N TYR A 61 9.33 -18.69 9.36
CA TYR A 61 9.78 -19.79 10.24
C TYR A 61 10.69 -19.34 11.41
N HIS A 62 11.54 -18.33 11.20
CA HIS A 62 12.41 -17.76 12.25
C HIS A 62 11.87 -16.44 12.83
N GLY A 63 10.56 -16.18 12.71
CA GLY A 63 9.94 -14.92 13.09
C GLY A 63 10.24 -14.48 14.52
N ASP A 64 10.23 -15.41 15.48
CA ASP A 64 10.54 -15.13 16.88
C ASP A 64 11.94 -14.54 17.08
N TYR A 65 12.94 -15.06 16.36
CA TYR A 65 14.29 -14.52 16.41
C TYR A 65 14.35 -13.08 15.91
N TYR A 66 13.65 -12.79 14.79
CA TYR A 66 13.60 -11.45 14.22
C TYR A 66 12.79 -10.47 15.08
N ARG A 67 11.78 -10.94 15.81
CA ARG A 67 10.94 -10.11 16.68
C ARG A 67 11.64 -9.72 18.00
N LYS A 68 12.51 -10.58 18.54
CA LYS A 68 13.16 -10.38 19.87
C LYS A 68 13.91 -9.05 20.08
N LYS A 69 14.41 -8.38 19.04
CA LYS A 69 15.30 -7.21 19.19
C LYS A 69 14.62 -5.84 19.10
N TRP A 70 13.58 -5.70 18.29
CA TRP A 70 13.01 -4.38 17.93
C TRP A 70 11.49 -4.38 17.78
N PHE A 71 10.85 -5.55 17.84
CA PHE A 71 9.43 -5.73 17.56
C PHE A 71 8.67 -5.74 18.88
N LYS A 72 7.92 -4.66 19.16
CA LYS A 72 7.12 -4.55 20.40
C LYS A 72 5.70 -5.04 20.22
N ASP A 73 4.96 -4.40 19.34
CA ASP A 73 3.53 -4.60 19.15
C ASP A 73 3.20 -4.76 17.66
N TYR A 74 2.29 -5.69 17.35
CA TYR A 74 1.92 -6.04 15.97
C TYR A 74 1.37 -4.83 15.22
N ASP A 75 0.40 -4.15 15.81
CA ASP A 75 -0.30 -3.06 15.14
C ASP A 75 0.60 -1.84 14.99
N SER A 76 1.40 -1.51 16.00
CA SER A 76 2.40 -0.44 15.91
C SER A 76 3.43 -0.69 14.81
N GLU A 77 3.96 -1.91 14.70
CA GLU A 77 4.95 -2.23 13.66
C GLU A 77 4.32 -2.29 12.27
N LYS A 78 3.11 -2.86 12.16
CA LYS A 78 2.32 -2.85 10.92
C LYS A 78 2.07 -1.42 10.45
N GLU A 79 1.72 -0.52 11.35
CA GLU A 79 1.48 0.90 11.04
C GLU A 79 2.74 1.57 10.48
N LYS A 80 3.90 1.41 11.15
CA LYS A 80 5.19 1.97 10.68
C LYS A 80 5.56 1.45 9.29
N VAL A 81 5.39 0.15 9.07
CA VAL A 81 5.72 -0.50 7.80
C VAL A 81 4.76 -0.03 6.69
N ASN A 82 3.48 0.13 7.00
CA ASN A 82 2.50 0.68 6.06
C ASN A 82 2.84 2.12 5.69
N GLU A 83 3.18 2.99 6.64
CA GLU A 83 3.60 4.36 6.34
C GLU A 83 4.85 4.41 5.47
N ARG A 84 5.82 3.53 5.75
CA ARG A 84 6.99 3.38 4.87
C ARG A 84 6.57 2.96 3.45
N ALA A 85 5.67 1.99 3.31
CA ALA A 85 5.16 1.56 2.02
C ALA A 85 4.46 2.70 1.26
N LYS A 86 3.53 3.43 1.92
CA LYS A 86 2.83 4.60 1.34
C LYS A 86 3.82 5.61 0.75
N ARG A 87 4.85 6.01 1.52
CA ARG A 87 5.88 6.95 1.05
C ARG A 87 6.67 6.43 -0.14
N GLN A 88 6.99 5.14 -0.17
CA GLN A 88 7.72 4.54 -1.29
C GLN A 88 6.85 4.46 -2.54
N ILE A 89 5.56 4.14 -2.39
CA ILE A 89 4.59 4.14 -3.49
C ILE A 89 4.46 5.54 -4.08
N ILE A 90 4.24 6.57 -3.27
CA ILE A 90 4.14 7.96 -3.76
C ILE A 90 5.39 8.37 -4.54
N ARG A 91 6.58 8.01 -4.04
CA ARG A 91 7.86 8.35 -4.69
C ARG A 91 8.07 7.59 -6.01
N LYS A 92 7.89 6.27 -6.00
CA LYS A 92 8.21 5.40 -7.14
C LYS A 92 7.11 5.39 -8.20
N CYS A 93 5.86 5.52 -7.78
CA CYS A 93 4.70 5.50 -8.67
C CYS A 93 4.27 6.91 -9.09
N ARG A 94 5.02 7.98 -8.76
CA ARG A 94 4.62 9.37 -9.03
C ARG A 94 4.09 9.59 -10.45
N SER A 95 4.89 9.24 -11.46
CA SER A 95 4.50 9.44 -12.87
C SER A 95 3.26 8.63 -13.23
N PHE A 96 3.15 7.39 -12.74
CA PHE A 96 1.96 6.57 -12.94
C PHE A 96 0.73 7.21 -12.30
N MET A 97 0.86 7.69 -11.06
CA MET A 97 -0.21 8.34 -10.32
C MET A 97 -0.70 9.62 -11.03
N GLN A 98 0.23 10.48 -11.45
CA GLN A 98 -0.08 11.71 -12.20
C GLN A 98 -0.78 11.40 -13.53
N ASN A 99 -0.26 10.43 -14.29
CA ASN A 99 -0.83 10.04 -15.58
C ASN A 99 -2.24 9.43 -15.47
N ASN A 100 -2.60 8.90 -14.30
CA ASN A 100 -3.92 8.35 -14.05
C ASN A 100 -4.84 9.30 -13.24
N GLY A 101 -4.44 10.56 -13.06
CA GLY A 101 -5.30 11.58 -12.43
C GLY A 101 -5.35 11.54 -10.90
N PHE A 102 -4.40 10.89 -10.21
CA PHE A 102 -4.31 11.01 -8.75
C PHE A 102 -4.03 12.45 -8.35
N THR A 103 -4.85 12.96 -7.43
CA THR A 103 -4.64 14.27 -6.80
C THR A 103 -4.41 14.11 -5.30
N LEU A 104 -3.93 15.18 -4.65
CA LEU A 104 -3.80 15.23 -3.19
C LEU A 104 -5.13 14.98 -2.47
N LYS A 105 -6.26 15.35 -3.07
CA LYS A 105 -7.60 15.11 -2.52
C LYS A 105 -7.87 13.60 -2.38
N ASN A 106 -7.49 12.80 -3.37
CA ASN A 106 -7.64 11.35 -3.32
C ASN A 106 -6.79 10.72 -2.21
N LEU A 107 -5.64 11.32 -1.88
CA LEU A 107 -4.79 10.84 -0.77
C LEU A 107 -5.24 11.36 0.59
N GLY A 108 -5.90 12.52 0.67
CA GLY A 108 -6.47 13.04 1.91
C GLY A 108 -7.61 12.19 2.48
N GLU A 109 -8.29 11.42 1.62
CA GLU A 109 -9.33 10.47 2.00
C GLU A 109 -8.78 9.16 2.62
N LEU A 110 -7.46 8.92 2.58
CA LEU A 110 -6.83 7.86 3.36
C LEU A 110 -6.96 8.20 4.84
N VAL A 111 -7.94 7.57 5.50
CA VAL A 111 -8.34 7.71 6.92
C VAL A 111 -7.18 7.58 7.93
N THR A 112 -5.95 7.28 7.52
CA THR A 112 -4.78 7.14 8.41
C THR A 112 -3.45 7.54 7.75
N VAL A 113 -3.34 8.69 7.07
CA VAL A 113 -2.02 9.16 6.56
C VAL A 113 -1.35 10.04 7.60
N LYS A 114 -0.15 9.65 8.06
CA LYS A 114 0.65 10.52 8.93
C LYS A 114 1.10 11.77 8.19
N GLU A 115 1.28 12.87 8.92
CA GLU A 115 1.69 14.17 8.39
C GLU A 115 2.95 14.09 7.49
N GLU A 116 3.91 13.23 7.84
CA GLU A 116 5.11 12.98 7.06
C GLU A 116 4.82 12.47 5.64
N THR A 117 3.82 11.60 5.51
CA THR A 117 3.42 11.01 4.25
C THR A 117 2.64 12.03 3.41
N LEU A 118 1.83 12.89 4.06
CA LEU A 118 1.19 14.05 3.40
C LEU A 118 2.23 15.04 2.86
N LYS A 119 3.29 15.35 3.61
CA LYS A 119 4.39 16.22 3.15
C LYS A 119 5.08 15.69 1.89
N VAL A 120 5.28 14.37 1.80
CA VAL A 120 5.84 13.74 0.59
C VAL A 120 4.86 13.83 -0.57
N ALA A 121 3.57 13.60 -0.32
CA ALA A 121 2.53 13.73 -1.34
C ALA A 121 2.47 15.16 -1.89
N MET A 122 2.35 16.18 -1.02
CA MET A 122 2.28 17.60 -1.39
C MET A 122 3.45 18.09 -2.25
N LYS A 123 4.63 17.49 -2.07
CA LYS A 123 5.82 17.85 -2.85
C LYS A 123 5.81 17.23 -4.26
N LEU A 124 5.11 16.12 -4.47
CA LEU A 124 5.28 15.25 -5.64
C LEU A 124 4.04 15.13 -6.53
N LEU A 125 2.85 15.30 -5.97
CA LEU A 125 1.55 15.19 -6.65
C LEU A 125 0.89 16.55 -6.72
#